data_AF-A0A9Q8FQ27-F1
#
_entry.id   AF-A0A9Q8FQ27-F1
#
_cell.length_a   1.000
_cell.length_b   1.000
_cell.length_c   1.000
_cell.angle_alpha   90.00
_cell.angle_beta   90.00
_cell.angle_gamma   90.00
#
_symmetry.space_group_name_H-M   'P 1'
#
loop_
_entity.id
_entity.type
_entity.pdbx_description
1 polymer ?
#
loop_
_entity_poly.entity_id
_entity_poly.type
_entity_poly.pdbx_seq_one_letter_code
_entity_poly.pdbx_strand_id
1 'polypeptide(L)' 'MVYLEKYEEDRDVMIGNAKTVLNSHMQGNRIAKESGMHYQRIYDYRKGRRNIEKADKEILIKINRVFHTHAFFQINRKED' A
#
# COMPACT_ATOMS: atom_id res chain seq x y z
N MET A 1 0.72 -23.86 -1.40
CA MET A 1 0.92 -22.60 -2.13
C MET A 1 -0.27 -21.71 -1.83
N VAL A 2 -0.07 -20.60 -1.11
CA VAL A 2 -1.18 -19.69 -0.78
C VAL A 2 -1.46 -18.87 -2.03
N TYR A 3 -2.67 -19.03 -2.57
CA TYR A 3 -3.16 -18.34 -3.76
C TYR A 3 -2.99 -16.83 -3.56
N LEU A 4 -2.20 -16.20 -4.43
CA LEU A 4 -2.27 -14.76 -4.63
C LEU A 4 -3.60 -14.48 -5.32
N GLU A 5 -4.67 -14.40 -4.53
CA GLU A 5 -5.93 -13.84 -4.98
C GLU A 5 -5.66 -12.45 -5.55
N LYS A 6 -5.59 -12.35 -6.88
CA LYS A 6 -6.06 -11.30 -7.76
C LYS A 6 -6.14 -9.86 -7.19
N TYR A 7 -5.13 -9.40 -6.46
CA TYR A 7 -4.96 -7.97 -6.22
C TYR A 7 -4.78 -7.30 -7.58
N GLU A 8 -5.40 -6.14 -7.78
CA GLU A 8 -5.33 -5.45 -9.06
C GLU A 8 -3.88 -5.34 -9.56
N GLU A 9 -3.65 -5.86 -10.77
CA GLU A 9 -2.35 -5.80 -11.42
C GLU A 9 -2.15 -4.50 -12.21
N ASP A 10 -3.21 -3.72 -12.36
CA ASP A 10 -3.14 -2.41 -12.97
C ASP A 10 -2.26 -1.49 -12.11
N ARG A 11 -1.23 -0.93 -12.75
CA ARG A 11 -0.22 -0.13 -12.06
C ARG A 11 -0.81 1.16 -11.50
N ASP A 12 -1.72 1.79 -12.23
CA ASP A 12 -2.30 3.07 -11.85
C ASP A 12 -3.26 2.88 -10.68
N VAL A 13 -4.00 1.76 -10.66
CA VAL A 13 -4.83 1.41 -9.49
C VAL A 13 -3.96 1.07 -8.28
N MET A 14 -2.88 0.31 -8.45
CA MET A 14 -1.95 0.06 -7.33
C MET A 14 -1.33 1.36 -6.79
N ILE A 15 -1.05 2.34 -7.66
CA ILE A 15 -0.58 3.66 -7.23
C ILE A 15 -1.66 4.41 -6.46
N GLY A 16 -2.91 4.39 -6.92
CA GLY A 16 -4.05 4.95 -6.20
C GLY A 16 -4.18 4.36 -4.79
N ASN A 17 -4.21 3.03 -4.70
CA ASN A 17 -4.29 2.31 -3.43
C ASN A 17 -3.09 2.61 -2.53
N ALA A 18 -1.88 2.68 -3.09
CA ALA A 18 -0.69 3.02 -2.33
C ALA A 18 -0.74 4.45 -1.79
N LYS A 19 -1.24 5.42 -2.57
CA LYS A 19 -1.46 6.80 -2.10
C LYS A 19 -2.46 6.83 -0.94
N THR A 20 -3.56 6.09 -1.03
CA THR A 20 -4.55 5.97 0.06
C THR A 20 -3.92 5.41 1.34
N VAL A 21 -3.14 4.33 1.25
CA VAL A 21 -2.46 3.74 2.41
C VAL A 21 -1.44 4.71 3.01
N LEU A 22 -0.60 5.31 2.18
CA LEU A 22 0.47 6.19 2.64
C LEU A 22 -0.07 7.48 3.27
N ASN A 23 -1.15 8.05 2.75
CA ASN A 23 -1.76 9.28 3.29
C ASN A 23 -2.72 9.05 4.47
N SER A 24 -2.98 7.79 4.82
CA SER A 24 -3.88 7.46 5.94
C SER A 24 -3.31 7.81 7.32
N HIS A 25 -4.21 7.93 8.31
CA HIS A 25 -3.84 8.07 9.72
C HIS A 25 -3.31 6.77 10.36
N MET A 26 -3.26 5.67 9.61
CA MET A 26 -2.67 4.41 10.11
C MET A 26 -1.20 4.62 10.47
N GLN A 27 -0.76 4.07 11.59
CA GLN A 27 0.63 4.24 12.04
C GLN A 27 1.62 3.64 11.03
N GLY A 28 2.69 4.37 10.71
CA GLY A 28 3.67 3.94 9.70
C GLY A 28 4.34 2.61 10.04
N ASN A 29 4.61 2.36 11.33
CA ASN A 29 5.14 1.08 11.81
C ASN A 29 4.17 -0.08 11.59
N ARG A 30 2.86 0.17 11.64
CA ARG A 30 1.83 -0.84 11.37
C ARG A 30 1.79 -1.18 9.88
N ILE A 31 1.82 -0.17 9.01
CA ILE A 31 1.92 -0.37 7.55
C ILE A 31 3.18 -1.15 7.20
N ALA A 32 4.32 -0.80 7.82
CA ALA A 32 5.59 -1.50 7.64
C ALA A 32 5.48 -2.99 7.98
N LYS A 33 4.88 -3.32 9.13
CA LYS A 33 4.64 -4.70 9.57
C LYS A 33 3.77 -5.48 8.57
N GLU A 34 2.70 -4.88 8.08
CA GLU A 34 1.74 -5.57 7.21
C GLU A 34 2.21 -5.70 5.76
N SER A 35 2.92 -4.69 5.26
CA SER A 35 3.54 -4.72 3.93
C SER A 35 4.84 -5.54 3.88
N GLY A 36 5.41 -5.89 5.04
CA GLY A 36 6.76 -6.49 5.14
C GLY A 36 7.86 -5.52 4.67
N MET A 37 7.62 -4.22 4.69
CA MET A 37 8.59 -3.19 4.31
C MET A 37 9.30 -2.61 5.54
N HIS A 38 10.53 -2.14 5.36
CA HIS A 38 11.23 -1.41 6.41
C HIS A 38 10.51 -0.09 6.72
N TYR A 39 10.36 0.25 8.00
CA TYR A 39 9.57 1.40 8.44
C TYR A 39 10.05 2.73 7.85
N GLN A 40 11.38 2.94 7.76
CA GLN A 40 11.94 4.17 7.15
C GLN A 40 11.48 4.34 5.69
N ARG A 41 11.33 3.23 4.95
CA ARG A 41 10.87 3.29 3.55
C ARG A 41 9.43 3.78 3.46
N ILE A 42 8.57 3.36 4.38
CA ILE A 42 7.18 3.89 4.49
C ILE A 42 7.21 5.39 4.77
N TYR A 43 8.00 5.83 5.75
CA TYR A 43 8.10 7.25 6.09
C TYR A 43 8.72 8.10 4.97
N ASP A 44 9.67 7.57 4.21
CA ASP A 44 10.24 8.27 3.06
C ASP A 44 9.19 8.52 1.98
N TYR A 45 8.31 7.56 1.69
CA TYR A 45 7.19 7.78 0.79
C TYR A 45 6.18 8.79 1.36
N ARG A 46 5.82 8.67 2.65
CA ARG A 46 4.89 9.62 3.31
C ARG A 46 5.38 11.06 3.31
N LYS A 47 6.69 11.25 3.44
CA LYS A 47 7.33 12.57 3.48
C LYS A 47 7.69 13.08 2.08
N GLY A 48 7.31 12.37 1.02
CA GLY A 48 7.65 12.73 -0.37
C GLY A 48 9.12 12.62 -0.73
N ARG A 49 9.96 12.02 0.14
CA ARG A 49 11.39 11.77 -0.15
C ARG A 49 11.59 10.70 -1.21
N ARG A 50 10.58 9.83 -1.39
CA ARG A 50 10.48 8.88 -2.49
C ARG A 50 9.15 9.08 -3.19
N ASN A 51 9.16 9.04 -4.53
CA ASN A 51 7.93 9.11 -5.32
C ASN A 51 7.35 7.69 -5.51
N ILE A 52 6.12 7.47 -5.02
CA ILE A 52 5.42 6.19 -5.16
C ILE A 52 5.07 5.85 -6.63
N GLU A 53 4.86 6.87 -7.47
CA GLU A 53 4.58 6.70 -8.91
C GLU A 53 5.77 6.15 -9.68
N LYS A 54 6.97 6.21 -9.10
CA LYS A 54 8.22 5.64 -9.66
C LYS A 54 8.66 4.37 -8.92
N ALA A 55 7.83 3.84 -8.02
CA ALA A 55 8.18 2.63 -7.28
C ALA A 55 8.12 1.37 -8.16
N ASP A 56 8.94 0.39 -7.82
CA ASP A 56 8.95 -0.93 -8.44
C ASP A 56 7.64 -1.68 -8.18
N LYS A 57 7.25 -2.59 -9.09
CA LYS A 57 6.02 -3.38 -8.98
C LYS A 57 5.93 -4.11 -7.63
N GLU A 58 7.04 -4.64 -7.12
CA GLU A 58 7.05 -5.34 -5.82
C GLU A 58 6.62 -4.43 -4.66
N ILE A 59 7.03 -3.16 -4.67
CA ILE A 59 6.65 -2.19 -3.64
C ILE A 59 5.17 -1.87 -3.73
N LEU A 60 4.68 -1.66 -4.94
CA LEU A 60 3.26 -1.43 -5.20
C LEU A 60 2.42 -2.63 -4.72
N ILE A 61 2.81 -3.86 -5.03
CA ILE A 61 2.12 -5.08 -4.55
C ILE A 61 2.11 -5.15 -3.02
N LYS A 62 3.25 -4.89 -2.35
CA LYS A 62 3.33 -4.94 -0.88
C LYS A 62 2.38 -3.96 -0.21
N ILE A 63 2.29 -2.73 -0.73
CA ILE A 63 1.37 -1.72 -0.18
C ILE A 63 -0.08 -2.02 -0.58
N ASN A 64 -0.32 -2.49 -1.81
CA ASN A 64 -1.65 -2.84 -2.29
C ASN A 64 -2.27 -3.97 -1.46
N ARG A 65 -1.46 -4.95 -1.01
CA ARG A 65 -1.92 -5.97 -0.07
C ARG A 65 -2.46 -5.36 1.22
N VAL A 66 -1.79 -4.37 1.80
CA VAL A 66 -2.27 -3.67 3.00
C VAL A 66 -3.62 -3.02 2.74
N PHE A 67 -3.78 -2.36 1.58
CA PHE A 67 -5.04 -1.74 1.19
C PHE A 67 -6.20 -2.76 1.14
N HIS A 68 -5.98 -3.96 0.62
CA HIS A 68 -7.06 -4.95 0.47
C HIS A 68 -7.29 -5.81 1.71
N THR A 69 -6.25 -6.14 2.49
CA THR A 69 -6.38 -7.08 3.61
C THR A 69 -6.67 -6.40 4.94
N HIS A 70 -6.27 -5.14 5.12
CA HIS A 70 -6.44 -4.50 6.41
C HIS A 70 -7.85 -3.90 6.58
N ALA A 71 -8.42 -4.07 7.78
CA ALA A 71 -9.77 -3.60 8.11
C ALA A 71 -9.90 -2.07 8.04
N PHE A 72 -8.80 -1.34 8.29
CA PHE A 72 -8.77 0.13 8.23
C PHE A 72 -9.23 0.68 6.88
N PHE A 73 -8.95 -0.03 5.79
CA PHE A 73 -9.27 0.41 4.43
C PHE A 73 -10.58 -0.17 3.89
N GLN A 74 -11.38 -0.86 4.72
CA GLN A 74 -12.66 -1.43 4.28
C GLN A 74 -13.62 -0.37 3.75
N ILE A 75 -13.63 0.83 4.33
CA ILE A 75 -14.50 1.93 3.90
C ILE A 75 -14.10 2.41 2.50
N ASN A 76 -12.80 2.51 2.23
CA ASN A 76 -12.28 2.93 0.93
C ASN A 76 -12.54 1.96 -0.22
N ARG A 77 -13.05 0.75 0.05
CA ARG A 77 -13.36 -0.28 -0.96
C ARG A 77 -14.85 -0.41 -1.25
N LYS A 78 -15.70 0.31 -0.53
CA LYS A 78 -17.17 0.22 -0.64
C LYS A 78 -17.78 1.33 -1.50
N GLU A 79 -16.96 2.25 -2.00
CA GLU A 79 -17.39 3.40 -2.82
C GLU A 79 -17.24 3.18 -4.33
N ASP A 80 -16.77 2.00 -4.77
CA ASP A 80 -16.73 1.59 -6.19
C ASP A 80 -17.79 0.52 -6.51
#